data_AF-A0A839NX20-F1
#
_entry.id   AF-A0A839NX20-F1
#
_cell.length_a   1.000
_cell.length_b   1.000
_cell.length_c   1.000
_cell.angle_alpha   90.00
_cell.angle_beta   90.00
_cell.angle_gamma   90.00
#
_symmetry.space_group_name_H-M   'P 1'
#
loop_
_entity.id
_entity.type
_entity.pdbx_description
1 polymer ?
#
loop_
_entity_poly.entity_id
_entity_poly.type
_entity_poly.pdbx_seq_one_letter_code
_entity_poly.pdbx_strand_id
1 'polypeptide(L)'
;MSSLKIPADVLSEFLDQGQWSDGGKEDLGLREQLTFAFVADLARKFRQAPHDDSASAGFGLVVLALGAAHWGVSDAPHSIADPQKDEWRGPPRGRGKHLMSVTAGGVGLPHMDTGYLGEFIEEVVAPTSNAEARDDLERLAAALKKRATFASLKVRGGHDWEVFVSNTERALGTKDGQRWVLERWLNRYWRPSLDATLAEDRDVPEAIVNARIRNSAATAANCAHAKARGAPDPVAVQLLAYVSGCPRSKKRHRTRWGYMLRPVEAFRAF
;
A
#
# COMPACT_ATOMS: atom_id res chain seq x y z
N MET A 1 6.78 19.97 -4.13
CA MET A 1 5.44 19.37 -4.26
C MET A 1 4.91 19.11 -2.86
N SER A 2 3.63 19.42 -2.61
CA SER A 2 2.94 19.15 -1.34
C SER A 2 2.85 17.65 -1.08
N SER A 3 2.89 17.24 0.19
CA SER A 3 2.60 15.85 0.55
C SER A 3 1.09 15.62 0.51
N LEU A 4 0.64 14.52 -0.09
CA LEU A 4 -0.74 14.05 -0.01
C LEU A 4 -1.13 13.79 1.46
N LYS A 5 -2.27 14.36 1.85
CA LYS A 5 -2.91 14.19 3.15
C LYS A 5 -4.28 13.56 2.96
N ILE A 6 -4.62 12.56 3.77
CA ILE A 6 -5.90 11.86 3.64
C ILE A 6 -6.97 12.68 4.37
N PRO A 7 -8.10 13.04 3.72
CA PRO A 7 -9.24 13.63 4.41
C PRO A 7 -9.72 12.76 5.58
N ALA A 8 -10.12 13.38 6.71
CA ALA A 8 -10.40 12.63 7.94
C ALA A 8 -11.61 11.69 7.85
N ASP A 9 -12.62 12.09 7.08
CA ASP A 9 -13.80 11.31 6.70
C ASP A 9 -13.40 10.09 5.86
N VAL A 10 -12.63 10.31 4.80
CA VAL A 10 -12.13 9.24 3.92
C VAL A 10 -11.26 8.25 4.69
N LEU A 11 -10.39 8.74 5.59
CA LEU A 11 -9.59 7.86 6.45
C LEU A 11 -10.48 6.99 7.35
N SER A 12 -11.46 7.60 8.02
CA SER A 12 -12.32 6.87 8.95
C SER A 12 -13.10 5.77 8.23
N GLU A 13 -13.73 6.10 7.09
CA GLU A 13 -14.48 5.12 6.30
C GLU A 13 -13.56 4.00 5.75
N PHE A 14 -12.35 4.33 5.30
CA PHE A 14 -11.36 3.34 4.86
C PHE A 14 -10.97 2.37 5.97
N LEU A 15 -10.74 2.88 7.19
CA LEU A 15 -10.40 2.06 8.36
C LEU A 15 -11.55 1.16 8.78
N ASP A 16 -12.78 1.67 8.77
CA ASP A 16 -13.98 0.91 9.09
C ASP A 16 -14.18 -0.27 8.13
N GLN A 17 -14.00 -0.06 6.82
CA GLN A 17 -14.07 -1.14 5.80
C GLN A 17 -12.92 -2.15 5.94
N GLY A 18 -11.78 -1.71 6.47
CA GLY A 18 -10.67 -2.55 6.87
C GLY A 18 -10.87 -3.31 8.18
N GLN A 19 -12.03 -3.16 8.83
CA GLN A 19 -12.34 -3.74 10.15
C GLN A 19 -11.32 -3.34 11.23
N TRP A 20 -10.72 -2.15 11.09
CA TRP A 20 -9.85 -1.59 12.10
C TRP A 20 -10.66 -1.06 13.29
N SER A 21 -10.09 -1.16 14.48
CA SER A 21 -10.66 -0.61 15.71
C SER A 21 -9.57 0.04 16.54
N ASP A 22 -9.96 1.05 17.31
CA ASP A 22 -9.05 1.74 18.22
C ASP A 22 -8.52 0.77 19.30
N GLY A 23 -7.20 0.68 19.43
CA GLY A 23 -6.54 -0.30 20.28
C GLY A 23 -6.66 -1.76 19.81
N GLY A 24 -7.13 -2.00 18.58
CA GLY A 24 -7.20 -3.33 17.98
C GLY A 24 -5.84 -4.03 17.91
N LYS A 25 -5.85 -5.34 17.69
CA LYS A 25 -4.64 -6.16 17.52
C LYS A 25 -4.58 -6.79 16.12
N GLU A 26 -3.45 -7.41 15.78
CA GLU A 26 -3.33 -8.14 14.53
C GLU A 26 -4.38 -9.26 14.42
N ASP A 27 -5.18 -9.24 13.36
CA ASP A 27 -6.05 -10.33 12.95
C ASP A 27 -5.82 -10.68 11.48
N LEU A 28 -5.07 -11.76 11.24
CA LEU A 28 -4.79 -12.29 9.90
C LEU A 28 -5.94 -13.16 9.35
N GLY A 29 -7.02 -13.31 10.11
CA GLY A 29 -8.26 -13.98 9.72
C GLY A 29 -9.17 -13.13 8.85
N LEU A 30 -8.93 -11.82 8.80
CA LEU A 30 -9.75 -10.87 8.07
C LEU A 30 -9.68 -11.10 6.55
N ARG A 31 -10.79 -10.73 5.91
CA ARG A 31 -10.94 -10.74 4.45
C ARG A 31 -11.39 -9.36 4.02
N GLU A 32 -10.51 -8.37 4.21
CA GLU A 32 -10.87 -6.97 4.01
C GLU A 32 -11.30 -6.70 2.57
N GLN A 33 -12.34 -5.90 2.46
CA GLN A 33 -12.98 -5.52 1.21
C GLN A 33 -13.42 -4.08 1.32
N LEU A 34 -13.26 -3.34 0.23
CA LEU A 34 -13.89 -2.05 0.09
C LEU A 34 -15.30 -2.23 -0.46
N THR A 35 -16.24 -1.36 -0.13
CA THR A 35 -17.55 -1.36 -0.79
C THR A 35 -17.42 -0.79 -2.20
N PHE A 36 -18.20 -1.32 -3.16
CA PHE A 36 -18.22 -0.76 -4.51
C PHE A 36 -18.61 0.72 -4.53
N ALA A 37 -19.53 1.15 -3.65
CA ALA A 37 -19.96 2.54 -3.53
C ALA A 37 -18.81 3.48 -3.12
N PHE A 38 -18.00 3.08 -2.14
CA PHE A 38 -16.83 3.85 -1.71
C PHE A 38 -15.80 3.97 -2.81
N VAL A 39 -15.49 2.87 -3.50
CA VAL A 39 -14.57 2.87 -4.65
C VAL A 39 -15.08 3.79 -5.77
N ALA A 40 -16.38 3.73 -6.05
CA ALA A 40 -17.04 4.57 -7.06
C ALA A 40 -16.93 6.06 -6.76
N ASP A 41 -17.21 6.45 -5.53
CA ASP A 41 -17.15 7.85 -5.10
C ASP A 41 -15.73 8.41 -5.26
N LEU A 42 -14.73 7.71 -4.74
CA LEU A 42 -13.33 8.14 -4.82
C LEU A 42 -12.81 8.18 -6.27
N ALA A 43 -13.16 7.20 -7.10
CA ALA A 43 -12.77 7.18 -8.51
C ALA A 43 -13.36 8.37 -9.29
N ARG A 44 -14.65 8.69 -9.07
CA ARG A 44 -15.31 9.84 -9.72
C ARG A 44 -14.72 11.17 -9.28
N LYS A 45 -14.53 11.37 -7.97
CA LYS A 45 -13.89 12.57 -7.41
C LYS A 45 -12.50 12.78 -8.02
N PHE A 46 -11.70 11.71 -8.07
CA PHE A 46 -10.37 11.76 -8.66
C PHE A 46 -10.38 12.07 -10.16
N ARG A 47 -11.30 11.49 -10.93
CA ARG A 47 -11.41 11.78 -12.37
C ARG A 47 -11.76 13.24 -12.65
N GLN A 48 -12.62 13.83 -11.82
CA GLN A 48 -13.01 15.24 -11.96
C GLN A 48 -11.85 16.19 -11.65
N ALA A 49 -10.98 15.82 -10.70
CA ALA A 49 -9.88 16.66 -10.25
C ALA A 49 -8.61 15.84 -9.94
N PRO A 50 -7.90 15.30 -10.95
CA PRO A 50 -6.75 14.42 -10.73
C PRO A 50 -5.52 15.13 -10.15
N HIS A 51 -5.51 16.47 -10.14
CA HIS A 51 -4.49 17.30 -9.51
C HIS A 51 -4.88 17.79 -8.11
N ASP A 52 -6.12 17.54 -7.66
CA ASP A 52 -6.52 17.83 -6.29
C ASP A 52 -5.88 16.83 -5.33
N ASP A 53 -5.20 17.33 -4.30
CA ASP A 53 -4.46 16.50 -3.36
C ASP A 53 -5.39 15.57 -2.56
N SER A 54 -6.61 16.00 -2.23
CA SER A 54 -7.57 15.20 -1.46
C SER A 54 -8.14 14.07 -2.30
N ALA A 55 -8.57 14.36 -3.53
CA ALA A 55 -9.06 13.37 -4.48
C ALA A 55 -7.96 12.36 -4.85
N SER A 56 -6.74 12.85 -5.04
CA SER A 56 -5.56 12.01 -5.29
C SER A 56 -5.24 11.09 -4.10
N ALA A 57 -5.29 11.61 -2.88
CA ALA A 57 -5.04 10.81 -1.68
C ALA A 57 -6.11 9.73 -1.50
N GLY A 58 -7.39 10.08 -1.65
CA GLY A 58 -8.51 9.14 -1.55
C GLY A 58 -8.39 8.01 -2.56
N PHE A 59 -8.27 8.32 -3.85
CA PHE A 59 -8.15 7.27 -4.87
C PHE A 59 -6.84 6.46 -4.73
N GLY A 60 -5.76 7.07 -4.25
CA GLY A 60 -4.54 6.34 -3.91
C GLY A 60 -4.74 5.25 -2.85
N LEU A 61 -5.69 5.40 -1.92
CA LEU A 61 -6.05 4.35 -0.97
C LEU A 61 -6.71 3.14 -1.66
N VAL A 62 -7.53 3.38 -2.69
CA VAL A 62 -8.10 2.30 -3.52
C VAL A 62 -6.99 1.53 -4.23
N VAL A 63 -6.03 2.25 -4.82
CA VAL A 63 -4.86 1.64 -5.48
C VAL A 63 -4.04 0.80 -4.49
N LEU A 64 -3.83 1.32 -3.29
CA LEU A 64 -3.13 0.66 -2.20
C LEU A 64 -3.85 -0.63 -1.75
N ALA A 65 -5.14 -0.53 -1.41
CA ALA A 65 -5.93 -1.65 -0.92
C ALA A 65 -6.05 -2.78 -1.96
N LEU A 66 -6.55 -2.45 -3.15
CA LEU A 66 -6.81 -3.47 -4.18
C LEU A 66 -5.50 -4.01 -4.78
N GLY A 67 -4.52 -3.14 -5.03
CA GLY A 67 -3.28 -3.52 -5.72
C GLY A 67 -2.19 -4.08 -4.82
N ALA A 68 -1.96 -3.49 -3.65
CA ALA A 68 -0.84 -3.86 -2.77
C ALA A 68 -1.24 -4.71 -1.57
N ALA A 69 -2.43 -4.49 -1.00
CA ALA A 69 -2.96 -5.29 0.10
C ALA A 69 -3.78 -6.50 -0.38
N HIS A 70 -4.19 -6.49 -1.65
CA HIS A 70 -5.01 -7.51 -2.28
C HIS A 70 -6.41 -7.61 -1.67
N TRP A 71 -6.92 -6.48 -1.15
CA TRP A 71 -8.28 -6.37 -0.68
C TRP A 71 -9.26 -6.58 -1.84
N GLY A 72 -10.46 -6.98 -1.48
CA GLY A 72 -11.54 -7.19 -2.42
C GLY A 72 -12.42 -5.96 -2.59
N VAL A 73 -13.47 -6.12 -3.38
CA VAL A 73 -14.56 -5.15 -3.49
C VAL A 73 -15.87 -5.89 -3.24
N SER A 74 -16.58 -5.54 -2.17
CA SER A 74 -17.93 -6.07 -1.93
C SER A 74 -18.91 -5.46 -2.92
N ASP A 75 -19.90 -6.26 -3.31
CA ASP A 75 -21.02 -5.81 -4.16
C ASP A 75 -20.58 -5.25 -5.52
N ALA A 76 -19.43 -5.71 -6.02
CA ALA A 76 -18.94 -5.36 -7.34
C ALA A 76 -19.91 -5.89 -8.43
N PRO A 77 -20.41 -5.06 -9.34
CA PRO A 77 -21.29 -5.49 -10.42
C PRO A 77 -20.63 -6.55 -11.31
N HIS A 78 -21.41 -7.55 -11.74
CA HIS A 78 -20.94 -8.58 -12.68
C HIS A 78 -20.46 -8.04 -14.03
N SER A 79 -20.83 -6.81 -14.39
CA SER A 79 -20.36 -6.13 -15.60
C SER A 79 -18.89 -5.72 -15.54
N ILE A 80 -18.28 -5.67 -14.35
CA ILE A 80 -16.88 -5.31 -14.18
C ILE A 80 -16.08 -6.60 -14.07
N ALA A 81 -15.17 -6.81 -15.02
CA ALA A 81 -14.27 -7.95 -14.99
C ALA A 81 -13.40 -7.94 -13.73
N ASP A 82 -13.27 -9.09 -13.06
CA ASP A 82 -12.26 -9.30 -12.02
C ASP A 82 -11.00 -9.92 -12.64
N PRO A 83 -9.89 -9.16 -12.79
CA PRO A 83 -8.67 -9.68 -13.39
C PRO A 83 -8.03 -10.82 -12.61
N GLN A 84 -8.33 -10.93 -11.30
CA GLN A 84 -7.82 -11.99 -10.44
C GLN A 84 -8.66 -13.27 -10.51
N LYS A 85 -9.88 -13.20 -11.06
CA LYS A 85 -10.80 -14.33 -11.31
C LYS A 85 -11.21 -15.08 -10.05
N ASP A 86 -11.41 -14.35 -8.97
CA ASP A 86 -11.82 -14.85 -7.66
C ASP A 86 -12.97 -14.01 -7.10
N GLU A 87 -13.79 -13.46 -7.98
CA GLU A 87 -15.05 -12.76 -7.67
C GLU A 87 -14.84 -11.57 -6.74
N TRP A 88 -13.79 -10.77 -6.99
CA TRP A 88 -13.46 -9.60 -6.19
C TRP A 88 -13.27 -9.90 -4.70
N ARG A 89 -13.02 -11.15 -4.33
CA ARG A 89 -12.83 -11.53 -2.94
C ARG A 89 -11.58 -10.87 -2.36
N GLY A 90 -11.67 -10.54 -1.07
CA GLY A 90 -10.52 -10.14 -0.25
C GLY A 90 -9.55 -11.30 -0.01
N PRO A 91 -8.39 -11.01 0.59
CA PRO A 91 -7.32 -11.98 0.73
C PRO A 91 -7.78 -13.18 1.57
N PRO A 92 -7.28 -14.41 1.30
CA PRO A 92 -7.60 -15.56 2.12
C PRO A 92 -6.85 -15.48 3.47
N ARG A 93 -7.41 -16.11 4.50
CA ARG A 93 -6.84 -16.14 5.87
C ARG A 93 -5.34 -16.46 5.88
N GLY A 94 -4.58 -15.66 6.61
CA GLY A 94 -3.14 -15.79 6.77
C GLY A 94 -2.32 -15.38 5.54
N ARG A 95 -2.95 -14.77 4.53
CA ARG A 95 -2.29 -14.23 3.34
C ARG A 95 -2.81 -12.81 3.09
N GLY A 96 -2.08 -12.06 2.26
CA GLY A 96 -2.42 -10.66 1.99
C GLY A 96 -1.79 -9.73 3.02
N LYS A 97 -2.26 -8.48 3.06
CA LYS A 97 -1.81 -7.50 4.05
C LYS A 97 -3.01 -6.86 4.71
N HIS A 98 -2.85 -6.58 6.00
CA HIS A 98 -3.90 -6.11 6.89
C HIS A 98 -3.48 -4.80 7.53
N LEU A 99 -4.44 -3.96 7.94
CA LEU A 99 -4.15 -2.68 8.61
C LEU A 99 -3.32 -2.86 9.88
N MET A 100 -3.56 -3.95 10.60
CA MET A 100 -2.89 -4.31 11.86
C MET A 100 -1.83 -5.40 11.70
N SER A 101 -1.42 -5.73 10.46
CA SER A 101 -0.39 -6.74 10.23
C SER A 101 0.94 -6.26 10.82
N VAL A 102 1.42 -6.84 11.91
CA VAL A 102 2.76 -6.58 12.45
C VAL A 102 3.71 -7.73 12.14
N THR A 103 3.22 -8.97 12.20
CA THR A 103 4.07 -10.16 12.12
C THR A 103 4.07 -10.81 10.74
N ALA A 104 3.09 -10.50 9.89
CA ALA A 104 2.86 -11.14 8.60
C ALA A 104 3.58 -10.46 7.41
N GLY A 105 4.91 -10.36 7.49
CA GLY A 105 5.74 -10.00 6.32
C GLY A 105 5.62 -8.53 5.88
N GLY A 106 5.22 -7.65 6.78
CA GLY A 106 5.12 -6.19 6.63
C GLY A 106 4.39 -5.60 7.83
N VAL A 107 4.64 -4.33 8.14
CA VAL A 107 4.02 -3.58 9.25
C VAL A 107 2.90 -2.70 8.70
N GLY A 108 1.68 -2.94 9.14
CA GLY A 108 0.45 -2.44 8.58
C GLY A 108 0.21 -2.90 7.15
N LEU A 109 -0.65 -2.14 6.47
CA LEU A 109 -1.03 -2.40 5.08
C LEU A 109 0.12 -2.10 4.09
N PRO A 110 0.91 -1.02 4.24
CA PRO A 110 2.16 -0.85 3.50
C PRO A 110 3.20 -1.91 3.89
N HIS A 111 3.92 -2.48 2.92
CA HIS A 111 5.12 -3.25 3.32
C HIS A 111 6.23 -2.25 3.59
N MET A 112 6.70 -2.18 4.83
CA MET A 112 7.82 -1.33 5.19
C MET A 112 9.14 -2.02 4.86
N ASP A 113 9.97 -1.36 4.05
CA ASP A 113 11.37 -1.73 3.89
C ASP A 113 12.17 -1.36 5.16
N THR A 114 13.45 -1.70 5.22
CA THR A 114 14.24 -1.52 6.46
C THR A 114 14.36 -0.05 6.85
N GLY A 115 14.58 0.84 5.88
CA GLY A 115 14.66 2.28 6.16
C GLY A 115 13.32 2.84 6.60
N TYR A 116 12.26 2.50 5.88
CA TYR A 116 10.91 2.96 6.16
C TYR A 116 10.39 2.45 7.51
N LEU A 117 10.70 1.21 7.89
CA LEU A 117 10.35 0.69 9.21
C LEU A 117 11.11 1.42 10.32
N GLY A 118 12.39 1.74 10.11
CA GLY A 118 13.15 2.53 11.08
C GLY A 118 12.56 3.92 11.28
N GLU A 119 12.12 4.59 10.21
CA GLU A 119 11.42 5.87 10.29
C GLU A 119 10.10 5.76 11.06
N PHE A 120 9.31 4.71 10.81
CA PHE A 120 8.06 4.49 11.54
C PHE A 120 8.30 4.30 13.04
N ILE A 121 9.35 3.55 13.39
CA ILE A 121 9.70 3.32 14.78
C ILE A 121 10.06 4.65 15.46
N GLU A 122 10.91 5.48 14.84
CA GLU A 122 11.31 6.76 15.42
C GLU A 122 10.18 7.79 15.49
N GLU A 123 9.36 7.89 14.45
CA GLU A 123 8.36 8.96 14.34
C GLU A 123 7.04 8.63 15.04
N VAL A 124 6.72 7.34 15.24
CA VAL A 124 5.40 6.92 15.74
C VAL A 124 5.51 5.96 16.92
N VAL A 125 6.30 4.89 16.81
CA VAL A 125 6.32 3.83 17.82
C VAL A 125 7.05 4.27 19.10
N ALA A 126 8.27 4.78 18.99
CA ALA A 126 9.09 5.19 20.12
C ALA A 126 8.48 6.39 20.91
N PRO A 127 7.87 7.40 20.26
CA PRO A 127 7.18 8.48 20.98
C PRO A 127 5.99 8.01 21.82
N THR A 128 5.29 6.95 21.38
CA THR A 128 4.13 6.37 22.07
C THR A 128 4.48 5.27 23.07
N SER A 129 5.78 4.97 23.22
CA SER A 129 6.31 3.93 24.11
C SER A 129 6.77 4.51 25.46
N ASN A 130 6.88 3.63 26.47
CA ASN A 130 7.48 4.00 27.75
C ASN A 130 9.01 4.19 27.62
N ALA A 131 9.65 4.76 28.64
CA ALA A 131 11.07 5.11 28.59
C ALA A 131 11.98 3.90 28.35
N GLU A 132 11.70 2.75 28.99
CA GLU A 132 12.47 1.52 28.84
C GLU A 132 12.42 0.99 27.40
N ALA A 133 11.21 0.90 26.82
CA ALA A 133 11.05 0.44 25.44
C ALA A 133 11.58 1.44 24.41
N ARG A 134 11.62 2.74 24.73
CA ARG A 134 12.08 3.78 23.80
C ARG A 134 13.53 3.58 23.39
N ASP A 135 14.43 3.35 24.34
CA ASP A 135 15.86 3.14 24.06
C ASP A 135 16.08 1.90 23.17
N ASP A 136 15.33 0.82 23.43
CA ASP A 136 15.37 -0.41 22.63
C ASP A 136 14.90 -0.15 21.19
N LEU A 137 13.79 0.57 21.04
CA LEU A 137 13.20 0.93 19.76
C LEU A 137 14.09 1.88 18.95
N GLU A 138 14.75 2.86 19.58
CA GLU A 138 15.69 3.76 18.90
C GLU A 138 16.92 3.01 18.37
N ARG A 139 17.48 2.10 19.17
CA ARG A 139 18.58 1.22 18.70
C ARG A 139 18.13 0.35 17.54
N LEU A 140 16.92 -0.19 17.62
CA LEU A 140 16.32 -1.00 16.57
C LEU A 140 16.14 -0.21 15.26
N ALA A 141 15.60 0.99 15.34
CA ALA A 141 15.42 1.89 14.20
C ALA A 141 16.75 2.24 13.53
N ALA A 142 17.77 2.58 14.33
CA ALA A 142 19.12 2.86 13.82
C ALA A 142 19.72 1.65 13.10
N ALA A 143 19.51 0.43 13.61
CA ALA A 143 19.99 -0.80 12.98
C ALA A 143 19.27 -1.08 11.64
N LEU A 144 17.95 -0.89 11.60
CA LEU A 144 17.13 -1.04 10.39
C LEU A 144 17.54 -0.06 9.29
N LYS A 145 17.84 1.19 9.65
CA LYS A 145 18.38 2.20 8.71
C LYS A 145 19.77 1.84 8.19
N LYS A 146 20.58 1.12 8.98
CA LYS A 146 21.90 0.59 8.58
C LYS A 146 21.87 -0.76 7.84
N ARG A 147 20.71 -1.20 7.35
CA ARG A 147 20.45 -2.43 6.55
C ARG A 147 20.21 -3.72 7.35
N ALA A 148 19.92 -3.68 8.64
CA ALA A 148 19.29 -4.82 9.29
C ALA A 148 17.93 -5.11 8.63
N THR A 149 17.56 -6.37 8.43
CA THR A 149 16.27 -6.72 7.80
C THR A 149 15.22 -7.02 8.85
N PHE A 150 13.96 -6.70 8.55
CA PHE A 150 12.83 -7.12 9.38
C PHE A 150 12.82 -8.64 9.64
N ALA A 151 13.19 -9.43 8.63
CA ALA A 151 13.33 -10.87 8.77
C ALA A 151 14.38 -11.28 9.81
N SER A 152 15.50 -10.54 9.92
CA SER A 152 16.53 -10.86 10.93
C SER A 152 16.09 -10.51 12.34
N LEU A 153 15.15 -9.56 12.52
CA LEU A 153 14.52 -9.28 13.80
C LEU A 153 13.61 -10.42 14.23
N LYS A 154 12.71 -10.82 13.32
CA LYS A 154 11.78 -11.93 13.56
C LYS A 154 12.48 -13.24 13.87
N VAL A 155 13.58 -13.54 13.18
CA VAL A 155 14.35 -14.80 13.39
C VAL A 155 15.09 -14.78 14.73
N ARG A 156 15.62 -13.64 15.16
CA ARG A 156 16.30 -13.53 16.45
C ARG A 156 15.35 -13.71 17.63
N GLY A 157 14.11 -13.23 17.50
CA GLY A 157 13.10 -13.35 18.54
C GLY A 157 13.52 -12.67 19.85
N GLY A 158 12.96 -13.15 20.96
CA GLY A 158 13.29 -12.68 22.31
C GLY A 158 12.80 -11.26 22.62
N HIS A 159 13.44 -10.64 23.60
CA HIS A 159 13.06 -9.33 24.15
C HIS A 159 12.88 -8.24 23.07
N ASP A 160 13.86 -8.07 22.17
CA ASP A 160 13.79 -7.06 21.10
C ASP A 160 12.56 -7.25 20.19
N TRP A 161 12.19 -8.50 19.92
CA TRP A 161 11.02 -8.81 19.09
C TRP A 161 9.72 -8.55 19.84
N GLU A 162 9.63 -8.91 21.11
CA GLU A 162 8.45 -8.66 21.95
C GLU A 162 8.21 -7.16 22.16
N VAL A 163 9.27 -6.40 22.46
CA VAL A 163 9.24 -4.93 22.55
C VAL A 163 8.78 -4.33 21.24
N PHE A 164 9.34 -4.79 20.11
CA PHE A 164 8.94 -4.33 18.79
C PHE A 164 7.45 -4.60 18.52
N VAL A 165 6.98 -5.85 18.66
CA VAL A 165 5.60 -6.22 18.32
C VAL A 165 4.60 -5.46 19.18
N SER A 166 4.78 -5.48 20.51
CA SER A 166 3.84 -4.87 21.45
C SER A 166 3.66 -3.37 21.21
N ASN A 167 4.76 -2.63 21.01
CA ASN A 167 4.69 -1.19 20.78
C ASN A 167 4.22 -0.85 19.36
N THR A 168 4.57 -1.66 18.36
CA THR A 168 4.11 -1.48 16.98
C THR A 168 2.60 -1.72 16.86
N GLU A 169 2.06 -2.76 17.51
CA GLU A 169 0.61 -2.99 17.58
C GLU A 169 -0.10 -1.80 18.24
N ARG A 170 0.43 -1.29 19.37
CA ARG A 170 -0.14 -0.10 20.02
C ARG A 170 -0.16 1.10 19.09
N ALA A 171 0.94 1.36 18.39
CA ALA A 171 1.05 2.48 17.46
C ALA A 171 0.04 2.35 16.30
N LEU A 172 -0.01 1.18 15.64
CA LEU A 172 -0.98 0.91 14.56
C LEU A 172 -2.43 0.85 15.06
N GLY A 173 -2.64 0.60 16.35
CA GLY A 173 -3.94 0.65 17.01
C GLY A 173 -4.49 2.07 17.15
N THR A 174 -3.74 3.11 16.75
CA THR A 174 -4.20 4.51 16.75
C THR A 174 -4.52 4.99 15.33
N LYS A 175 -5.48 5.93 15.21
CA LYS A 175 -5.77 6.57 13.92
C LYS A 175 -4.57 7.31 13.34
N ASP A 176 -3.74 7.92 14.18
CA ASP A 176 -2.55 8.65 13.72
C ASP A 176 -1.46 7.71 13.21
N GLY A 177 -1.26 6.55 13.86
CA GLY A 177 -0.37 5.51 13.34
C GLY A 177 -0.83 4.99 11.98
N GLN A 178 -2.13 4.70 11.83
CA GLN A 178 -2.70 4.31 10.53
C GLN A 178 -2.55 5.41 9.46
N ARG A 179 -2.87 6.65 9.82
CA ARG A 179 -2.70 7.81 8.93
C ARG A 179 -1.26 7.92 8.45
N TRP A 180 -0.29 7.83 9.35
CA TRP A 180 1.13 7.98 9.01
C TRP A 180 1.55 6.92 8.00
N VAL A 181 1.21 5.64 8.22
CA VAL A 181 1.64 4.57 7.32
C VAL A 181 0.98 4.67 5.94
N LEU A 182 -0.30 5.02 5.90
CA LEU A 182 -1.05 5.19 4.65
C LEU A 182 -0.55 6.41 3.87
N GLU A 183 -0.45 7.58 4.51
CA GLU A 183 0.06 8.81 3.88
C GLU A 183 1.48 8.62 3.37
N ARG A 184 2.34 7.90 4.09
CA ARG A 184 3.69 7.68 3.60
C ARG A 184 3.74 6.74 2.42
N TRP A 185 2.89 5.71 2.35
CA TRP A 185 2.76 4.91 1.13
C TRP A 185 2.30 5.76 -0.07
N LEU A 186 1.28 6.60 0.14
CA LEU A 186 0.77 7.50 -0.90
C LEU A 186 1.87 8.41 -1.43
N ASN A 187 2.62 9.06 -0.54
CA ASN A 187 3.66 10.01 -0.91
C ASN A 187 4.91 9.35 -1.52
N ARG A 188 5.24 8.12 -1.12
CA ARG A 188 6.44 7.41 -1.61
C ARG A 188 6.19 6.68 -2.94
N TYR A 189 4.97 6.22 -3.18
CA TYR A 189 4.68 5.32 -4.30
C TYR A 189 3.61 5.84 -5.25
N TRP A 190 2.45 6.25 -4.73
CA TRP A 190 1.35 6.72 -5.58
C TRP A 190 1.65 8.07 -6.21
N ARG A 191 1.94 9.09 -5.40
CA ARG A 191 2.19 10.47 -5.87
C ARG A 191 3.26 10.53 -6.97
N PRO A 192 4.46 9.94 -6.81
CA PRO A 192 5.48 10.00 -7.85
C PRO A 192 5.08 9.27 -9.15
N SER A 193 4.26 8.22 -9.05
CA SER A 193 3.76 7.50 -10.23
C SER A 193 2.65 8.27 -10.95
N LEU A 194 1.79 8.95 -10.19
CA LEU A 194 0.76 9.83 -10.74
C LEU A 194 1.40 11.05 -11.42
N ASP A 195 2.25 11.78 -10.71
CA ASP A 195 2.91 12.98 -11.23
C ASP A 195 3.69 12.67 -12.52
N ALA A 196 4.45 11.57 -12.56
CA ALA A 196 5.19 11.18 -13.75
C ALA A 196 4.29 10.83 -14.96
N THR A 197 3.07 10.35 -14.71
CA THR A 197 2.11 10.00 -15.75
C THR A 197 1.39 11.26 -16.25
N LEU A 198 0.90 12.09 -15.34
CA LEU A 198 0.20 13.34 -15.70
C LEU A 198 1.14 14.36 -16.36
N ALA A 199 2.43 14.41 -15.98
CA ALA A 199 3.41 15.29 -16.62
C ALA A 199 3.71 14.95 -18.09
N GLU A 200 3.31 13.75 -18.55
CA GLU A 200 3.43 13.31 -19.94
C GLU A 200 2.05 13.23 -20.64
N ASP A 201 1.00 13.83 -20.05
CA ASP A 201 -0.40 13.77 -20.53
C ASP A 201 -0.89 12.33 -20.79
N ARG A 202 -0.45 11.39 -19.95
CA ARG A 202 -0.76 9.96 -20.05
C ARG A 202 -1.92 9.54 -19.14
N ASP A 203 -2.49 8.37 -19.45
CA ASP A 203 -3.70 7.90 -18.82
C ASP A 203 -3.46 7.32 -17.40
N VAL A 204 -4.41 7.55 -16.50
CA VAL A 204 -4.35 7.18 -15.07
C VAL A 204 -4.09 5.68 -14.82
N PRO A 205 -4.66 4.71 -15.57
CA PRO A 205 -4.33 3.29 -15.44
C PRO A 205 -2.83 2.98 -15.43
N GLU A 206 -2.04 3.81 -16.13
CA GLU A 206 -0.59 3.69 -16.13
C GLU A 206 0.02 4.01 -14.76
N ALA A 207 -0.45 5.08 -14.12
CA ALA A 207 -0.02 5.47 -12.78
C ALA A 207 -0.39 4.40 -11.75
N ILE A 208 -1.58 3.80 -11.87
CA ILE A 208 -2.08 2.74 -10.98
C ILE A 208 -1.12 1.55 -10.98
N VAL A 209 -0.80 1.02 -12.16
CA VAL A 209 0.14 -0.10 -12.30
C VAL A 209 1.54 0.31 -11.87
N ASN A 210 1.98 1.52 -12.25
CA ASN A 210 3.32 2.00 -11.91
C ASN A 210 3.54 2.11 -10.40
N ALA A 211 2.57 2.61 -9.64
CA ALA A 211 2.65 2.75 -8.19
C ALA A 211 2.88 1.39 -7.52
N ARG A 212 2.23 0.34 -8.03
CA ARG A 212 2.38 -1.02 -7.50
C ARG A 212 3.74 -1.64 -7.84
N ILE A 213 4.28 -1.35 -9.02
CA ILE A 213 5.67 -1.69 -9.38
C ILE A 213 6.63 -0.93 -8.47
N ARG A 214 6.42 0.38 -8.26
CA ARG A 214 7.28 1.28 -7.48
C ARG A 214 7.37 0.84 -6.02
N ASN A 215 6.24 0.42 -5.45
CA ASN A 215 6.15 -0.20 -4.12
C ASN A 215 7.04 -1.45 -3.98
N SER A 216 7.32 -2.17 -5.07
CA SER A 216 8.21 -3.33 -5.05
C SER A 216 9.66 -3.01 -5.42
N ALA A 217 9.86 -2.14 -6.42
CA ALA A 217 11.16 -1.74 -6.92
C ALA A 217 11.05 -0.43 -7.71
N ALA A 218 11.44 0.69 -7.09
CA ALA A 218 11.38 2.01 -7.71
C ALA A 218 12.14 2.11 -9.05
N THR A 219 13.32 1.47 -9.15
CA THR A 219 14.08 1.45 -10.41
C THR A 219 13.37 0.68 -11.52
N ALA A 220 12.66 -0.41 -11.20
CA ALA A 220 11.85 -1.15 -12.15
C ALA A 220 10.67 -0.31 -12.62
N ALA A 221 10.05 0.47 -11.72
CA ALA A 221 8.92 1.34 -12.05
C ALA A 221 9.30 2.45 -13.03
N ASN A 222 10.44 3.11 -12.82
CA ASN A 222 10.93 4.15 -13.73
C ASN A 222 11.23 3.56 -15.13
N CYS A 223 11.90 2.39 -15.18
CA CYS A 223 12.18 1.70 -16.43
C CYS A 223 10.89 1.24 -17.15
N ALA A 224 9.92 0.68 -16.43
CA ALA A 224 8.65 0.23 -16.98
C ALA A 224 7.83 1.41 -17.54
N HIS A 225 7.74 2.50 -16.78
CA HIS A 225 7.04 3.71 -17.19
C HIS A 225 7.63 4.32 -18.47
N ALA A 226 8.97 4.37 -18.57
CA ALA A 226 9.66 4.86 -19.76
C ALA A 226 9.43 3.96 -20.99
N LYS A 227 9.43 2.63 -20.81
CA LYS A 227 9.17 1.67 -21.90
C LYS A 227 7.75 1.74 -22.44
N ALA A 228 6.79 2.13 -21.61
CA ALA A 228 5.38 2.22 -21.99
C ALA A 228 5.05 3.45 -22.84
N ARG A 229 5.98 4.42 -22.97
CA ARG A 229 5.77 5.65 -23.72
C ARG A 229 5.49 5.36 -25.19
N GLY A 230 4.34 5.86 -25.68
CA GLY A 230 3.90 5.69 -27.08
C GLY A 230 3.45 4.27 -27.42
N ALA A 231 3.35 3.36 -26.45
CA ALA A 231 2.84 2.02 -26.69
C ALA A 231 1.32 2.04 -26.92
N PRO A 232 0.76 1.15 -27.77
CA PRO A 232 -0.69 1.03 -27.92
C PRO A 232 -1.41 0.54 -26.65
N ASP A 233 -0.74 -0.30 -25.86
CA ASP A 233 -1.19 -0.72 -24.54
C ASP A 233 -0.07 -0.49 -23.51
N PRO A 234 0.02 0.74 -22.97
CA PRO A 234 1.06 1.08 -22.02
C PRO A 234 1.00 0.26 -20.73
N VAL A 235 -0.20 -0.12 -20.27
CA VAL A 235 -0.40 -0.95 -19.07
C VAL A 235 0.22 -2.33 -19.25
N ALA A 236 -0.09 -3.01 -20.37
CA ALA A 236 0.51 -4.30 -20.67
C ALA A 236 2.04 -4.23 -20.80
N VAL A 237 2.57 -3.16 -21.41
CA VAL A 237 4.03 -2.95 -21.51
C VAL A 237 4.67 -2.79 -20.13
N GLN A 238 4.06 -2.02 -19.21
CA GLN A 238 4.59 -1.89 -17.85
C GLN A 238 4.59 -3.24 -17.10
N LEU A 239 3.52 -4.02 -17.22
CA LEU A 239 3.41 -5.33 -16.59
C LEU A 239 4.47 -6.32 -17.12
N LEU A 240 4.68 -6.35 -18.44
CA LEU A 240 5.71 -7.16 -19.09
C LEU A 240 7.12 -6.71 -18.66
N ALA A 241 7.37 -5.41 -18.62
CA ALA A 241 8.63 -4.84 -18.17
C ALA A 241 8.94 -5.25 -16.71
N TYR A 242 7.93 -5.28 -15.84
CA TYR A 242 8.06 -5.68 -14.43
C TYR A 242 8.44 -7.16 -14.22
N VAL A 243 8.13 -8.05 -15.18
CA VAL A 243 8.43 -9.49 -15.05
C VAL A 243 9.73 -9.90 -15.73
N SER A 244 10.15 -9.22 -16.80
CA SER A 244 11.35 -9.60 -17.55
C SER A 244 12.12 -8.46 -18.23
N GLY A 245 11.60 -7.23 -18.25
CA GLY A 245 12.15 -6.15 -19.07
C GLY A 245 12.94 -5.06 -18.34
N CYS A 246 13.05 -5.09 -17.01
CA CYS A 246 13.66 -4.04 -16.20
C CYS A 246 14.56 -4.59 -15.07
N PRO A 247 15.41 -3.75 -14.46
CA PRO A 247 16.22 -4.16 -13.31
C PRO A 247 15.34 -4.71 -12.17
N ARG A 248 15.79 -5.80 -11.54
CA ARG A 248 15.07 -6.49 -10.45
C ARG A 248 13.71 -7.10 -10.85
N SER A 249 13.40 -7.16 -12.14
CA SER A 249 12.25 -7.91 -12.65
C SER A 249 12.40 -9.40 -12.33
N LYS A 250 11.30 -10.05 -11.98
CA LYS A 250 11.26 -11.48 -11.65
C LYS A 250 10.03 -12.09 -12.32
N LYS A 251 10.19 -13.22 -13.01
CA LYS A 251 9.07 -13.95 -13.64
C LYS A 251 7.91 -14.20 -12.67
N ARG A 252 8.22 -14.52 -11.41
CA ARG A 252 7.21 -14.74 -10.35
C ARG A 252 6.30 -13.55 -10.07
N HIS A 253 6.69 -12.32 -10.44
CA HIS A 253 5.84 -11.15 -10.26
C HIS A 253 4.56 -11.21 -11.12
N ARG A 254 4.53 -12.06 -12.16
CA ARG A 254 3.34 -12.29 -12.98
C ARG A 254 2.13 -12.77 -12.16
N THR A 255 2.36 -13.47 -11.05
CA THR A 255 1.27 -13.92 -10.16
C THR A 255 0.53 -12.78 -9.46
N ARG A 256 1.04 -11.54 -9.56
CA ARG A 256 0.43 -10.35 -8.96
C ARG A 256 -0.44 -9.57 -9.94
N TRP A 257 -0.41 -9.89 -11.24
CA TRP A 257 -1.03 -9.07 -12.28
C TRP A 257 -2.53 -8.87 -12.07
N GLY A 258 -3.26 -9.91 -11.64
CA GLY A 258 -4.69 -9.78 -11.36
C GLY A 258 -4.97 -8.69 -10.33
N TYR A 259 -4.30 -8.73 -9.18
CA TYR A 259 -4.39 -7.68 -8.16
C TYR A 259 -3.92 -6.31 -8.66
N MET A 260 -2.86 -6.24 -9.47
CA MET A 260 -2.39 -4.97 -10.05
C MET A 260 -3.42 -4.32 -10.98
N LEU A 261 -4.24 -5.13 -11.64
CA LEU A 261 -5.26 -4.70 -12.60
C LEU A 261 -6.63 -4.44 -11.95
N ARG A 262 -6.94 -5.01 -10.78
CA ARG A 262 -8.18 -4.70 -10.05
C ARG A 262 -8.45 -3.19 -9.89
N PRO A 263 -7.50 -2.36 -9.38
CA PRO A 263 -7.74 -0.92 -9.29
C PRO A 263 -7.86 -0.24 -10.68
N VAL A 264 -7.29 -0.82 -11.74
CA VAL A 264 -7.46 -0.33 -13.11
C VAL A 264 -8.89 -0.54 -13.59
N GLU A 265 -9.42 -1.76 -13.43
CA GLU A 265 -10.80 -2.08 -13.84
C GLU A 265 -11.82 -1.32 -12.99
N ALA A 266 -11.56 -1.18 -11.68
CA ALA A 266 -12.37 -0.34 -10.81
C ALA A 266 -12.40 1.13 -11.25
N PHE A 267 -11.25 1.68 -11.68
CA PHE A 267 -11.20 3.06 -12.21
C PHE A 267 -11.96 3.21 -13.52
N ARG A 268 -11.81 2.26 -14.44
CA ARG A 268 -12.44 2.27 -15.78
C ARG A 268 -13.96 2.16 -15.74
N ALA A 269 -14.52 1.61 -14.66
CA ALA A 269 -15.96 1.43 -14.51
C ALA A 269 -16.74 2.72 -14.21
N PHE A 270 -16.05 3.78 -13.78
CA PHE A 270 -16.62 5.12 -13.57
C PHE A 270 -16.08 6.09 -14.59
#